data_AF-A0A2U3BBU6-F1
#
_entry.id   AF-A0A2U3BBU6-F1
#
_cell.length_a   1.000
_cell.length_b   1.000
_cell.length_c   1.000
_cell.angle_alpha   90.00
_cell.angle_beta   90.00
_cell.angle_gamma   90.00
#
_symmetry.space_group_name_H-M   'P 1'
#
loop_
_entity.id
_entity.type
_entity.pdbx_description
1 polymer ?
#
loop_
_entity_poly.entity_id
_entity_poly.type
_entity_poly.pdbx_seq_one_letter_code
_entity_poly.pdbx_strand_id
1 'polypeptide(L)'
;MTAYLNSSKVADLCYEVGKENLPTLVSIFLNELDGYKDVLSGEPDELEYPLSEISHALKSSAASFGADNLCEMAVYFDSLVKAGQKINTSQNRDSILRCLNKTILAYRDLSTDNFS
;
A
#
# COMPACT_ATOMS: atom_id res chain seq x y z
N MET A 1 9.52 13.67 -9.15
CA MET A 1 9.96 12.99 -7.91
C MET A 1 8.71 12.61 -7.12
N THR A 2 8.29 11.35 -7.20
CA THR A 2 7.13 10.83 -6.48
C THR A 2 7.50 10.62 -5.01
N ALA A 3 7.19 11.58 -4.14
CA ALA A 3 7.50 11.56 -2.70
C ALA A 3 6.86 10.39 -1.91
N TYR A 4 6.19 9.45 -2.59
CA TYR A 4 5.53 8.28 -2.02
C TYR A 4 6.28 6.96 -2.25
N LEU A 5 7.28 6.97 -3.15
CA LEU A 5 8.06 5.79 -3.49
C LEU A 5 9.53 6.03 -3.18
N ASN A 6 10.16 5.05 -2.55
CA ASN A 6 11.59 5.00 -2.35
C ASN A 6 12.26 4.44 -3.59
N SER A 7 12.82 5.34 -4.41
CA SER A 7 13.46 4.98 -5.67
C SER A 7 14.63 4.01 -5.51
N SER A 8 15.31 3.99 -4.36
CA SER A 8 16.40 3.02 -4.09
C SER A 8 15.83 1.62 -3.94
N LYS A 9 14.80 1.43 -3.10
CA LYS A 9 14.16 0.11 -2.93
C LYS A 9 13.50 -0.39 -4.21
N VAL A 10 12.90 0.51 -4.99
CA VAL A 10 12.34 0.14 -6.30
C VAL A 10 13.45 -0.32 -7.25
N ALA A 11 14.63 0.31 -7.22
CA ALA A 11 15.78 -0.11 -8.01
C ALA A 11 16.36 -1.45 -7.53
N ASP A 12 16.42 -1.67 -6.21
CA ASP A 12 16.86 -2.93 -5.60
C ASP A 12 15.90 -4.07 -6.01
N LEU A 13 14.59 -3.85 -5.89
CA LEU A 13 13.57 -4.79 -6.34
C LEU A 13 13.72 -5.10 -7.83
N CYS A 14 13.94 -4.08 -8.67
CA CYS A 14 14.19 -4.24 -10.09
C CYS A 14 15.42 -5.11 -10.38
N TYR A 15 16.48 -4.97 -9.59
CA TYR A 15 17.70 -5.75 -9.70
C TYR A 15 17.47 -7.21 -9.28
N GLU A 16 16.71 -7.44 -8.22
CA GLU A 16 16.40 -8.79 -7.70
C GLU A 16 15.48 -9.60 -8.62
N VAL A 17 14.43 -8.97 -9.17
CA VAL A 17 13.40 -9.67 -9.94
C VAL A 17 13.60 -9.61 -11.45
N GLY A 18 14.44 -8.67 -11.93
CA GLY A 18 14.64 -8.40 -13.35
C GLY A 18 13.66 -7.37 -13.91
N LYS A 19 14.14 -6.56 -14.86
CA LYS A 19 13.36 -5.47 -15.50
C LYS A 19 12.10 -5.97 -16.20
N GLU A 20 12.13 -7.19 -16.72
CA GLU A 20 11.04 -7.84 -17.43
C GLU A 20 9.92 -8.33 -16.51
N ASN A 21 10.23 -8.64 -15.25
CA ASN A 21 9.25 -9.15 -14.28
C ASN A 21 8.69 -8.04 -13.37
N LEU A 22 9.40 -6.93 -13.25
CA LEU A 22 8.98 -5.79 -12.42
C LEU A 22 7.59 -5.24 -12.79
N PRO A 23 7.22 -5.02 -14.08
CA PRO A 23 5.88 -4.53 -14.43
C PRO A 23 4.77 -5.47 -13.97
N THR A 24 4.98 -6.78 -14.11
CA THR A 24 4.02 -7.81 -13.67
C THR A 24 3.84 -7.77 -12.16
N LEU A 25 4.94 -7.71 -11.40
CA LEU A 25 4.88 -7.65 -9.93
C LEU A 25 4.23 -6.35 -9.44
N VAL A 26 4.56 -5.22 -10.04
CA VAL A 26 3.91 -3.94 -9.73
C VAL A 26 2.42 -4.00 -10.08
N SER A 27 2.04 -4.61 -11.20
CA SER A 27 0.62 -4.78 -11.55
C SER A 27 -0.13 -5.64 -10.52
N ILE A 28 0.48 -6.72 -10.01
CA ILE A 28 -0.12 -7.56 -8.97
C ILE A 28 -0.32 -6.73 -7.70
N PHE A 29 0.72 -6.02 -7.26
CA PHE A 29 0.65 -5.16 -6.09
C PHE A 29 -0.43 -4.09 -6.22
N LEU A 30 -0.53 -3.41 -7.37
CA LEU A 30 -1.57 -2.40 -7.60
C LEU A 30 -2.99 -2.99 -7.58
N ASN A 31 -3.17 -4.19 -8.14
CA ASN A 31 -4.46 -4.88 -8.09
C ASN A 31 -4.85 -5.25 -6.64
N GLU A 32 -3.88 -5.64 -5.81
CA GLU A 32 -4.13 -5.85 -4.37
C GLU A 32 -4.57 -4.55 -3.68
N LEU A 33 -3.89 -3.43 -3.96
CA LEU A 33 -4.25 -2.13 -3.37
C LEU A 33 -5.67 -1.68 -3.76
N ASP A 34 -6.07 -1.90 -5.02
CA ASP A 34 -7.45 -1.63 -5.46
C ASP A 34 -8.45 -2.57 -4.78
N GLY A 35 -8.13 -3.86 -4.61
CA GLY A 35 -8.96 -4.79 -3.84
C GLY A 35 -9.16 -4.37 -2.38
N TYR A 36 -8.11 -3.86 -1.73
CA TYR A 36 -8.22 -3.32 -0.37
C TYR A 36 -9.10 -2.08 -0.31
N LYS A 37 -9.07 -1.20 -1.33
CA LYS A 37 -9.97 -0.04 -1.40
C LYS A 37 -11.43 -0.47 -1.48
N ASP A 38 -11.74 -1.51 -2.25
CA ASP A 38 -13.11 -2.01 -2.37
C ASP A 38 -13.61 -2.55 -1.03
N VAL A 39 -12.79 -3.32 -0.31
CA VAL A 39 -13.12 -3.81 1.04
C VAL A 39 -13.36 -2.63 2.00
N LEU A 40 -12.47 -1.63 1.99
CA LEU A 40 -12.56 -0.46 2.88
C LEU A 40 -13.69 0.51 2.54
N SER A 41 -14.29 0.38 1.35
CA SER A 41 -15.46 1.15 0.91
C SER A 41 -16.79 0.50 1.32
N GLY A 42 -16.75 -0.69 1.92
CA GLY A 42 -17.91 -1.39 2.45
C GLY A 42 -18.48 -0.80 3.76
N GLU A 43 -19.45 -1.49 4.34
CA GLU A 43 -20.13 -1.04 5.56
C GLU A 43 -19.18 -1.01 6.76
N PRO A 44 -19.08 0.13 7.49
CA PRO A 44 -18.16 0.30 8.60
C PRO A 44 -18.18 -0.82 9.63
N ASP A 45 -19.34 -1.32 10.03
CA ASP A 45 -19.46 -2.16 11.23
C ASP A 45 -18.74 -3.51 11.14
N GLU A 46 -18.35 -3.94 9.94
CA GLU A 46 -17.69 -5.23 9.68
C GLU A 46 -16.18 -5.09 9.37
N LEU A 47 -15.63 -3.87 9.37
CA LEU A 47 -14.29 -3.61 8.84
C LEU A 47 -13.14 -3.71 9.85
N GLU A 48 -13.38 -3.89 11.15
CA GLU A 48 -12.28 -3.94 12.14
C GLU A 48 -11.29 -5.06 11.86
N TYR A 49 -11.78 -6.28 11.59
CA TYR A 49 -10.93 -7.43 11.26
C TYR A 49 -10.28 -7.28 9.87
N PRO A 50 -11.03 -6.97 8.79
CA PRO A 50 -10.44 -6.68 7.49
C PRO A 50 -9.35 -5.61 7.52
N LEU A 51 -9.54 -4.52 8.27
CA LEU A 51 -8.59 -3.40 8.32
C LEU A 51 -7.29 -3.78 9.04
N SER A 52 -7.37 -4.68 10.04
CA SER A 52 -6.19 -5.27 10.68
C SER A 52 -5.41 -6.15 9.72
N GLU A 53 -6.08 -7.06 9.00
CA GLU A 53 -5.46 -7.95 8.02
C GLU A 53 -4.82 -7.16 6.86
N ILE A 54 -5.54 -6.15 6.34
CA ILE A 54 -5.02 -5.24 5.31
C ILE A 54 -3.77 -4.52 5.83
N SER A 55 -3.79 -3.98 7.05
CA SER A 55 -2.61 -3.33 7.64
C SER A 55 -1.44 -4.29 7.76
N HIS A 56 -1.68 -5.54 8.16
CA HIS A 56 -0.63 -6.54 8.24
C HIS A 56 -0.04 -6.89 6.87
N ALA A 57 -0.88 -7.11 5.86
CA ALA A 57 -0.47 -7.42 4.49
C ALA A 57 0.28 -6.25 3.83
N LEU A 58 -0.20 -5.02 4.04
CA LEU A 58 0.41 -3.79 3.53
C LEU A 58 1.81 -3.56 4.10
N LYS A 59 2.04 -3.87 5.37
CA LYS A 59 3.35 -3.70 6.02
C LYS A 59 4.45 -4.45 5.26
N SER A 60 4.20 -5.71 4.92
CA SER A 60 5.19 -6.55 4.23
C SER A 60 5.30 -6.18 2.74
N SER A 61 4.16 -6.08 2.05
CA SER A 61 4.14 -5.77 0.62
C SER A 61 4.72 -4.38 0.33
N ALA A 62 4.26 -3.34 1.01
CA ALA A 62 4.73 -1.97 0.79
C ALA A 62 6.25 -1.83 1.06
N ALA A 63 6.79 -2.57 2.04
CA ALA A 63 8.22 -2.58 2.31
C ALA A 63 9.03 -3.13 1.12
N SER A 64 8.57 -4.23 0.51
CA SER A 64 9.21 -4.85 -0.65
C SER A 64 9.11 -3.98 -1.90
N PHE A 65 7.99 -3.29 -2.11
CA PHE A 65 7.78 -2.46 -3.29
C PHE A 65 8.35 -1.03 -3.15
N GLY A 66 8.85 -0.65 -1.97
CA GLY A 66 9.39 0.69 -1.73
C GLY A 66 8.32 1.76 -1.51
N ALA A 67 7.08 1.37 -1.17
CA ALA A 67 6.01 2.28 -0.80
C ALA A 67 6.10 2.68 0.69
N ASP A 68 7.18 3.39 1.06
CA ASP A 68 7.54 3.64 2.46
C ASP A 68 6.40 4.31 3.27
N ASN A 69 5.69 5.30 2.69
CA ASN A 69 4.55 5.94 3.36
C ASN A 69 3.41 4.95 3.67
N LEU A 70 3.18 3.99 2.78
CA LEU A 70 2.15 2.96 2.98
C LEU A 70 2.59 1.95 4.04
N CYS A 71 3.88 1.62 4.07
CA CYS A 71 4.48 0.77 5.10
C CYS A 71 4.42 1.41 6.48
N GLU A 72 4.80 2.69 6.62
CA GLU A 72 4.74 3.42 7.88
C GLU A 72 3.32 3.50 8.43
N MET A 73 2.35 3.78 7.56
CA MET A 73 0.94 3.78 7.92
C MET A 73 0.48 2.41 8.40
N ALA A 74 0.84 1.34 7.69
CA ALA A 74 0.53 -0.04 8.08
C ALA A 74 1.13 -0.42 9.44
N VAL A 75 2.37 0.01 9.71
CA VAL A 75 3.02 -0.16 11.03
C VAL A 75 2.29 0.60 12.13
N TYR A 76 1.83 1.81 11.85
CA TYR A 76 1.04 2.59 12.80
C TYR A 76 -0.26 1.88 13.15
N PHE A 77 -1.03 1.38 12.18
CA PHE A 77 -2.26 0.63 12.45
C PHE A 77 -2.02 -0.68 13.20
N ASP A 78 -0.98 -1.45 12.84
CA ASP A 78 -0.55 -2.64 13.57
C ASP A 78 -0.25 -2.33 15.05
N SER A 79 0.35 -1.17 15.33
CA SER A 79 0.62 -0.72 16.70
C SER A 79 -0.66 -0.40 17.50
N LEU A 80 -1.67 0.19 16.85
CA LEU A 80 -2.96 0.49 17.47
C LEU A 80 -3.74 -0.79 17.79
N VAL A 81 -3.76 -1.77 16.87
CA VAL A 81 -4.37 -3.09 17.09
C VAL A 81 -3.72 -3.79 18.28
N LYS A 82 -2.38 -3.79 18.36
CA LYS A 82 -1.63 -4.36 19.50
C LYS A 82 -1.91 -3.66 20.81
N ALA A 83 -2.22 -2.37 20.78
CA ALA A 83 -2.65 -1.60 21.94
C ALA A 83 -4.12 -1.81 22.32
N GLY A 84 -4.86 -2.66 21.58
CA GLY A 84 -6.29 -2.92 21.79
C GLY A 84 -7.19 -1.75 21.37
N GLN A 85 -6.69 -0.81 20.57
CA GLN A 85 -7.46 0.32 20.08
C GLN A 85 -8.21 -0.08 18.81
N LYS A 86 -9.45 0.43 18.68
CA LYS A 86 -10.23 0.26 17.46
C LYS A 86 -9.62 1.09 16.34
N ILE A 87 -9.23 0.42 15.26
CA ILE A 87 -8.67 1.07 14.09
C ILE A 87 -9.74 1.44 13.07
N ASN A 88 -10.92 0.85 13.16
CA ASN A 88 -12.04 1.12 12.26
C ASN A 88 -12.82 2.39 12.63
N THR A 89 -12.16 3.53 12.47
CA THR A 89 -12.78 4.85 12.57
C THR A 89 -12.88 5.47 11.17
N SER A 90 -13.84 6.39 10.96
CA SER A 90 -13.94 7.12 9.69
C SER A 90 -12.62 7.81 9.32
N GLN A 91 -11.98 8.46 10.29
CA GLN A 91 -10.70 9.13 10.11
C GLN A 91 -9.58 8.18 9.67
N ASN A 92 -9.51 7.00 10.27
CA ASN A 92 -8.51 5.99 9.92
C ASN A 92 -8.76 5.39 8.54
N ARG A 93 -10.02 5.07 8.22
CA ARG A 93 -10.42 4.60 6.88
C ARG A 93 -10.07 5.63 5.81
N ASP A 94 -10.43 6.89 6.02
CA ASP A 94 -10.10 7.98 5.09
C ASP A 94 -8.59 8.13 4.91
N SER A 95 -7.81 7.96 5.98
CA SER A 95 -6.36 8.03 5.95
C SER A 95 -5.76 6.89 5.13
N ILE A 96 -6.24 5.65 5.32
CA ILE A 96 -5.80 4.47 4.55
C ILE A 96 -6.16 4.63 3.07
N LEU A 97 -7.41 4.95 2.76
CA LEU A 97 -7.87 5.15 1.39
C LEU A 97 -7.08 6.24 0.68
N ARG A 98 -6.78 7.34 1.37
CA ARG A 98 -5.94 8.42 0.83
C ARG A 98 -4.51 7.94 0.55
N CYS A 99 -3.91 7.17 1.46
CA CYS A 99 -2.56 6.64 1.27
C CYS A 99 -2.50 5.65 0.10
N LEU A 100 -3.45 4.72 0.03
CA LEU A 100 -3.59 3.76 -1.08
C LEU A 100 -3.69 4.47 -2.42
N ASN A 101 -4.60 5.45 -2.55
CA ASN A 101 -4.77 6.20 -3.79
C ASN A 101 -3.50 6.95 -4.21
N LYS A 102 -2.79 7.58 -3.27
CA LYS A 102 -1.55 8.30 -3.56
C LYS A 102 -0.43 7.37 -3.99
N THR A 103 -0.30 6.19 -3.37
CA THR A 103 0.67 5.17 -3.77
C THR A 103 0.37 4.64 -5.17
N ILE A 104 -0.90 4.32 -5.47
CA ILE A 104 -1.33 3.87 -6.80
C ILE A 104 -0.99 4.91 -7.87
N LEU A 105 -1.33 6.18 -7.63
CA LEU A 105 -1.02 7.27 -8.56
C LEU A 105 0.49 7.40 -8.78
N ALA A 106 1.29 7.32 -7.72
CA ALA A 106 2.75 7.40 -7.84
C ALA A 106 3.35 6.28 -8.72
N TYR A 107 2.86 5.04 -8.62
CA TYR A 107 3.30 3.96 -9.52
C TYR A 107 2.80 4.13 -10.95
N ARG A 108 1.58 4.63 -11.14
CA ARG A 108 1.04 4.92 -12.48
C ARG A 108 1.87 6.00 -13.17
N ASP A 109 2.21 7.08 -12.46
CA ASP A 109 3.09 8.13 -12.98
C ASP A 109 4.47 7.56 -13.33
N LEU A 110 5.04 6.72 -12.46
CA LEU A 110 6.33 6.07 -12.70
C LEU A 110 6.31 5.14 -13.92
N SER A 111 5.18 4.47 -14.18
CA SER A 111 4.97 3.59 -15.33
C SER A 111 4.79 4.39 -16.63
N THR A 112 4.36 5.65 -16.53
CA THR A 112 4.18 6.52 -17.70
C THR A 112 5.52 7.17 -18.10
N ASP A 113 6.36 7.52 -17.12
CA ASP A 113 7.67 8.16 -17.34
C ASP A 113 8.83 7.21 -17.71
N ASN A 114 8.80 5.92 -17.32
CA ASN A 114 9.94 4.99 -17.50
C ASN A 114 9.79 3.97 -18.65
N PHE A 115 8.64 3.92 -19.33
CA PHE A 115 8.38 2.98 -20.45
C PHE A 115 8.13 3.67 -21.79
N SER A 116 8.34 4.99 -21.88
CA SER A 116 8.31 5.74 -23.15
C SER A 116 9.70 5.91 -23.75
#